data_AF-A0AB39T6L3-F1
#
_entry.id   AF-A0AB39T6L3-F1
#
_cell.length_a   1.000
_cell.length_b   1.000
_cell.length_c   1.000
_cell.angle_alpha   90.00
_cell.angle_beta   90.00
_cell.angle_gamma   90.00
#
_symmetry.space_group_name_H-M   'P 1'
#
loop_
_entity.id
_entity.type
_entity.pdbx_description
1 polymer ?
#
loop_
_entity_poly.entity_id
_entity_poly.type
_entity_poly.pdbx_seq_one_letter_code
_entity_poly.pdbx_strand_id
1 'polypeptide(L)' 'MSDPPPADSNPIPLYSALVTQWVQAGRAVPGMPDREWERLMATPVWPTW' A
#
# COMPACT_ATOMS: atom_id res chain seq x y z
N MET A 1 12.78 24.32 0.40
CA MET A 1 12.33 22.97 0.00
C MET A 1 11.09 23.17 -0.84
N SER A 2 11.20 23.04 -2.16
CA SER A 2 10.03 23.12 -3.04
C SER A 2 9.30 21.78 -2.98
N ASP A 3 7.97 21.82 -2.86
CA ASP A 3 7.11 20.63 -2.93
C ASP A 3 7.33 19.95 -4.30
N PRO A 4 7.46 18.61 -4.38
CA PRO A 4 7.51 17.93 -5.67
C PRO A 4 6.24 18.24 -6.47
N PRO A 5 6.35 18.36 -7.81
CA PRO A 5 5.19 18.56 -8.65
C PRO A 5 4.19 17.41 -8.43
N PRO A 6 2.87 17.68 -8.43
CA PRO A 6 1.87 16.63 -8.31
C PRO A 6 2.09 15.62 -9.43
N ALA A 7 2.30 14.36 -9.06
CA ALA A 7 2.44 13.30 -10.04
C ALA A 7 1.19 13.27 -10.93
N ASP A 8 1.39 13.25 -12.25
CA ASP A 8 0.32 13.12 -13.23
C ASP A 8 -0.59 11.96 -12.82
N SER A 9 -1.79 12.30 -12.34
CA SER A 9 -2.74 11.32 -11.78
C SER A 9 -3.50 10.56 -12.88
N ASN A 10 -2.98 10.60 -14.11
CA ASN A 10 -3.57 9.90 -15.23
C ASN A 10 -3.29 8.41 -15.03
N PRO A 11 -4.31 7.56 -14.84
CA PRO A 11 -4.10 6.15 -14.57
C PRO A 11 -3.34 5.54 -15.74
N ILE A 12 -2.09 5.11 -15.48
CA ILE A 12 -1.36 4.28 -16.43
C ILE A 12 -2.20 3.01 -16.60
N PRO A 13 -2.77 2.74 -17.80
CA PRO A 13 -3.86 1.77 -17.94
C PRO A 13 -3.51 0.37 -17.42
N LEU A 14 -2.25 -0.03 -17.59
CA LEU A 14 -1.72 -1.28 -17.08
C LEU A 14 -1.59 -1.29 -15.56
N TYR A 15 -1.09 -0.21 -14.97
CA TYR A 15 -0.93 -0.12 -13.52
C TYR A 15 -2.28 -0.16 -12.82
N SER A 16 -3.27 0.60 -13.31
CA SER A 16 -4.62 0.57 -12.74
C SER A 16 -5.28 -0.81 -12.84
N ALA A 17 -5.08 -1.52 -13.96
CA ALA A 17 -5.61 -2.87 -14.13
C ALA A 17 -4.97 -3.88 -13.16
N LEU A 18 -3.65 -3.81 -12.95
CA LEU A 18 -2.93 -4.64 -11.99
C LEU A 18 -3.35 -4.34 -10.55
N VAL A 19 -3.50 -3.06 -10.21
CA VAL A 19 -4.02 -2.64 -8.90
C VAL A 19 -5.39 -3.26 -8.66
N THR A 20 -6.33 -3.15 -9.61
CA THR A 20 -7.64 -3.78 -9.48
C THR A 20 -7.53 -5.29 -9.28
N GLN A 21 -6.69 -5.98 -10.07
CA GLN A 21 -6.52 -7.42 -9.96
C GLN A 21 -5.96 -7.85 -8.59
N TRP A 22 -4.95 -7.14 -8.06
CA TRP A 22 -4.38 -7.44 -6.76
C TRP A 22 -5.38 -7.21 -5.62
N VAL A 23 -6.16 -6.12 -5.68
CA VAL A 23 -7.23 -5.87 -4.71
C VAL A 23 -8.25 -7.01 -4.71
N GLN A 24 -8.70 -7.44 -5.88
CA GLN A 24 -9.66 -8.55 -6.00
C GLN A 24 -9.10 -9.89 -5.52
N ALA A 25 -7.80 -10.10 -5.69
CA ALA A 25 -7.11 -11.29 -5.20
C ALA A 25 -6.74 -11.24 -3.70
N GLY A 26 -7.06 -10.15 -2.99
CA GLY A 26 -6.66 -9.96 -1.60
C GLY A 26 -5.15 -9.90 -1.42
N ARG A 27 -4.43 -9.35 -2.39
CA ARG A 27 -2.97 -9.17 -2.37
C ARG A 27 -2.60 -7.74 -1.97
N ALA A 28 -1.39 -7.59 -1.42
CA ALA A 28 -0.80 -6.29 -1.16
C ALA A 28 -0.66 -5.48 -2.47
N VAL A 29 -1.01 -4.20 -2.42
CA VAL A 29 -0.95 -3.29 -3.57
C VAL A 29 0.20 -2.32 -3.37
N PRO A 30 1.14 -2.20 -4.33
CA PRO A 30 2.22 -1.23 -4.26
C PRO A 30 1.70 0.20 -4.03
N GLY A 31 2.31 0.92 -3.08
CA GLY A 31 1.93 2.29 -2.73
C GLY A 31 0.67 2.43 -1.87
N MET A 32 0.00 1.33 -1.54
CA MET A 32 -1.11 1.33 -0.58
C MET A 32 -0.66 0.76 0.77
N PRO A 33 -0.93 1.44 1.91
CA PRO A 33 -0.65 0.89 3.23
C PRO A 33 -1.40 -0.43 3.46
N ASP A 34 -0.67 -1.44 3.92
CA ASP A 34 -1.23 -2.76 4.22
C ASP A 34 -1.70 -2.80 5.70
N ARG A 35 -3.02 -2.91 5.90
CA ARG A 35 -3.62 -2.95 7.24
C ARG A 35 -3.26 -4.20 8.04
N GLU A 36 -2.98 -5.32 7.38
CA GLU A 36 -2.53 -6.53 8.06
C GLU A 36 -1.12 -6.34 8.60
N TRP A 37 -0.25 -5.76 7.77
CA TRP A 37 1.09 -5.37 8.18
C TRP A 37 1.07 -4.39 9.35
N GLU A 38 0.24 -3.34 9.30
CA GLU A 38 0.07 -2.39 10.40
C GLU A 38 -0.34 -3.07 11.71
N ARG A 39 -1.27 -4.03 11.65
CA ARG A 39 -1.69 -4.79 12.84
C ARG A 39 -0.59 -5.67 13.40
N LEU A 40 0.15 -6.37 12.54
CA LEU A 40 1.26 -7.22 12.96
C LEU A 40 2.34 -6.37 13.63
N MET A 41 2.69 -5.23 13.04
CA MET A 41 3.69 -4.30 13.57
C MET A 41 3.24 -3.60 14.86
N ALA A 42 1.92 -3.44 15.08
CA ALA A 42 1.38 -2.88 16.31
C ALA A 42 1.43 -3.86 17.51
N THR A 43 1.69 -5.14 17.25
CA THR A 43 1.80 -6.14 18.32
C THR A 43 3.22 -6.13 18.90
N PRO A 44 3.41 -5.99 20.22
CA PRO A 44 4.74 -6.04 20.81
C PRO A 44 5.37 -7.40 20.51
N VAL A 45 6.52 -7.38 19.82
CA VAL A 45 7.20 -8.60 19.33
C VAL A 45 7.79 -9.45 20.46
N TRP A 46 7.85 -8.90 21.67
CA TRP A 46 8.36 -9.57 22.86
C TRP A 46 7.29 -9.59 23.96
N PRO A 47 7.08 -10.74 24.63
CA PRO A 47 6.27 -10.79 25.84
C PRO A 47 6.94 -9.93 26.92
N THR A 48 6.22 -8.94 27.42
CA THR A 48 6.57 -8.21 28.64
C THR A 48 6.10 -9.03 29.83
N TRP A 49 7.00 -9.84 30.39
CA TRP A 49 6.84 -10.41 31.72
C TRP A 49 7.02 -9.33 32.78
#